data_AF-A0A1G6Y6J1-F1
#
_entry.id   AF-A0A1G6Y6J1-F1
#
_cell.length_a   1.000
_cell.length_b   1.000
_cell.length_c   1.000
_cell.angle_alpha   90.00
_cell.angle_beta   90.00
_cell.angle_gamma   90.00
#
_symmetry.space_group_name_H-M   'P 1'
#
loop_
_entity.id
_entity.type
_entity.pdbx_description
1 polymer ?
#
loop_
_entity_poly.entity_id
_entity_poly.type
_entity_poly.pdbx_seq_one_letter_code
_entity_poly.pdbx_strand_id
1 'polypeptide(L)'
;MARVRTRAARKATAKGAKIISGLISNTKFFRTGKGGGKWKDVKITDKATKNLRKAHRARMGTSTSKDYRATFFKKNPHLKGKVVVHHAVEQNVLKKFKGRFTPSQMHSIENLRGIPKGKVNGAVHLSEIRKDWNKFYKANPNATSQQILDHATEVDLRFGTNFNPKVP
;
A
#
# COMPACT_ATOMS: atom_id res chain seq x y z
N MET A 1 49.47 4.25 22.55
CA MET A 1 49.34 4.40 21.08
C MET A 1 48.16 3.55 20.59
N ALA A 2 47.05 4.15 20.18
CA ALA A 2 45.88 3.44 19.65
C ALA A 2 45.86 3.53 18.10
N ARG A 3 45.89 2.38 17.41
CA ARG A 3 45.78 2.33 15.94
C ARG A 3 44.31 2.39 15.51
N VAL A 4 43.89 3.53 14.98
CA VAL A 4 42.62 3.68 14.25
C VAL A 4 42.76 2.96 12.89
N ARG A 5 41.86 2.03 12.59
CA ARG A 5 41.74 1.42 11.26
C ARG A 5 40.65 2.15 10.47
N THR A 6 41.04 3.02 9.56
CA THR A 6 40.14 3.55 8.52
C THR A 6 39.91 2.47 7.45
N ARG A 7 38.64 2.17 7.13
CA ARG A 7 38.29 1.30 6.00
C ARG A 7 37.99 2.16 4.77
N ALA A 8 38.68 1.86 3.67
CA ALA A 8 38.43 2.47 2.36
C ALA A 8 37.02 2.15 1.82
N ALA A 9 36.41 3.13 1.16
CA ALA A 9 35.10 3.00 0.52
C ALA A 9 35.15 1.94 -0.60
N ARG A 10 34.31 0.92 -0.52
CA ARG A 10 34.19 -0.10 -1.57
C ARG A 10 33.49 0.50 -2.78
N LYS A 11 34.20 0.54 -3.91
CA LYS A 11 33.64 0.83 -5.24
C LYS A 11 32.51 -0.16 -5.54
N ALA A 12 31.30 0.35 -5.81
CA ALA A 12 30.17 -0.46 -6.26
C ALA A 12 30.49 -1.02 -7.66
N THR A 13 30.75 -2.32 -7.73
CA THR A 13 30.97 -3.01 -9.01
C THR A 13 29.64 -3.20 -9.73
N ALA A 14 29.68 -3.08 -11.06
CA ALA A 14 28.55 -3.03 -11.99
C ALA A 14 27.75 -4.36 -12.14
N LYS A 15 27.53 -5.08 -11.04
CA LYS A 15 26.62 -6.23 -10.92
C LYS A 15 25.28 -5.86 -10.27
N GLY A 16 25.11 -4.61 -9.82
CA GLY A 16 23.88 -4.06 -9.26
C GLY A 16 22.85 -3.57 -10.28
N ALA A 17 23.20 -3.49 -11.56
CA ALA A 17 22.32 -2.98 -12.62
C ALA A 17 21.33 -4.03 -13.19
N LYS A 18 21.39 -5.30 -12.74
CA LYS A 18 20.47 -6.37 -13.17
C LYS A 18 19.33 -6.69 -12.17
N ILE A 19 19.11 -5.84 -11.16
CA ILE A 19 17.98 -6.01 -10.21
C ILE A 19 16.73 -5.22 -10.67
N ILE A 20 16.82 -4.47 -11.77
CA ILE A 20 15.71 -3.62 -12.24
C ILE A 20 14.73 -4.36 -13.19
N SER A 21 15.02 -5.59 -13.62
CA SER A 21 14.06 -6.38 -14.44
C SER A 21 13.38 -7.55 -13.71
N GLY A 22 13.53 -7.68 -12.39
CA GLY A 22 12.97 -8.80 -11.61
C GLY A 22 11.65 -8.53 -10.87
N LEU A 23 11.04 -7.34 -10.98
CA LEU A 23 9.89 -6.94 -10.16
C LEU A 23 8.51 -7.38 -10.69
N ILE A 24 8.45 -8.43 -11.52
CA ILE A 24 7.19 -9.08 -11.95
C ILE A 24 7.25 -10.62 -11.78
N SER A 25 7.99 -11.13 -10.80
CA SER A 25 7.86 -12.54 -10.38
C SER A 25 7.31 -12.63 -8.96
N ASN A 26 6.00 -12.88 -8.87
CA ASN A 26 5.26 -13.17 -7.64
C ASN A 26 5.61 -14.54 -7.06
N THR A 27 6.77 -14.65 -6.43
CA THR A 27 7.11 -15.80 -5.60
C THR A 27 7.89 -15.33 -4.38
N LYS A 28 7.22 -15.28 -3.21
CA LYS A 28 7.87 -15.48 -1.91
C LYS A 28 6.99 -16.34 -1.00
N PHE A 29 7.58 -17.46 -0.59
CA PHE A 29 7.08 -18.48 0.33
C PHE A 29 6.86 -17.95 1.75
N PHE A 30 5.93 -18.56 2.48
CA PHE A 30 5.86 -18.49 3.95
C PHE A 30 5.64 -19.89 4.55
N ARG A 31 6.40 -20.22 5.60
CA ARG A 31 6.31 -21.48 6.38
C ARG A 31 5.48 -21.29 7.66
N THR A 32 4.43 -22.10 7.73
CA THR A 32 3.64 -22.69 8.84
C THR A 32 3.72 -22.14 10.29
N GLY A 33 2.55 -21.82 10.86
CA GLY A 33 2.31 -21.72 12.31
C GLY A 33 0.85 -21.35 12.63
N LYS A 34 0.20 -22.13 13.51
CA LYS A 34 -1.25 -22.31 13.73
C LYS A 34 -2.12 -21.04 13.78
N GLY A 35 -3.14 -21.01 12.93
CA GLY A 35 -4.27 -20.05 13.03
C GLY A 35 -4.86 -19.54 11.72
N GLY A 36 -4.42 -20.02 10.55
CA GLY A 36 -4.89 -19.54 9.25
C GLY A 36 -5.63 -20.63 8.48
N GLY A 37 -6.87 -20.35 8.08
CA GLY A 37 -7.58 -21.13 7.07
C GLY A 37 -6.77 -21.28 5.78
N LYS A 38 -7.09 -22.29 4.97
CA LYS A 38 -6.40 -22.57 3.71
C LYS A 38 -6.58 -21.40 2.73
N TRP A 39 -5.56 -20.56 2.59
CA TRP A 39 -5.47 -19.60 1.50
C TRP A 39 -4.97 -20.33 0.26
N LYS A 40 -5.73 -20.27 -0.84
CA LYS A 40 -5.30 -20.84 -2.12
C LYS A 40 -4.19 -19.96 -2.69
N ASP A 41 -3.08 -20.59 -3.06
CA ASP A 41 -1.99 -19.96 -3.80
C ASP A 41 -2.48 -19.54 -5.19
N VAL A 42 -2.90 -18.29 -5.35
CA VAL A 42 -3.06 -17.72 -6.70
C VAL A 42 -1.72 -17.11 -7.08
N LYS A 43 -0.89 -17.89 -7.78
CA LYS A 43 0.16 -17.28 -8.61
C LYS A 43 -0.52 -16.23 -9.47
N ILE A 44 -0.12 -14.96 -9.35
CA ILE A 44 -0.57 -13.88 -10.24
C ILE A 44 0.10 -14.08 -11.61
N THR A 45 -0.32 -15.16 -12.26
CA THR A 45 0.01 -15.56 -13.63
C THR A 45 -1.22 -15.38 -14.52
N ASP A 46 -2.39 -15.17 -13.92
CA ASP A 46 -3.62 -14.92 -14.64
C ASP A 46 -3.56 -13.57 -15.37
N LYS A 47 -3.76 -13.64 -16.69
CA LYS A 47 -3.87 -12.50 -17.59
C LYS A 47 -4.96 -11.54 -17.11
N ALA A 48 -6.03 -12.05 -16.48
CA ALA A 48 -7.10 -11.24 -15.90
C ALA A 48 -6.61 -10.34 -14.77
N THR A 49 -5.85 -10.87 -13.80
CA THR A 49 -5.29 -10.05 -12.69
C THR A 49 -4.24 -9.06 -13.19
N LYS A 50 -3.44 -9.43 -14.20
CA LYS A 50 -2.50 -8.49 -14.85
C LYS A 50 -3.25 -7.36 -15.55
N ASN A 51 -4.35 -7.67 -16.24
CA ASN A 51 -5.20 -6.68 -16.90
C ASN A 51 -5.91 -5.77 -15.90
N LEU A 52 -6.40 -6.32 -14.78
CA LEU A 52 -6.98 -5.55 -13.67
C LEU A 52 -5.96 -4.59 -13.03
N ARG A 53 -4.74 -5.05 -12.74
CA ARG A 53 -3.63 -4.17 -12.29
C ARG A 53 -3.23 -3.13 -13.34
N LYS A 54 -3.40 -3.43 -14.62
CA LYS A 54 -3.15 -2.47 -15.70
C LYS A 54 -4.26 -1.42 -15.78
N ALA A 55 -5.50 -1.81 -15.50
CA ALA A 55 -6.67 -0.95 -15.52
C ALA A 55 -6.79 -0.08 -14.26
N HIS A 56 -6.44 -0.62 -13.09
CA HIS A 56 -6.48 0.10 -11.81
C HIS A 56 -5.10 0.18 -11.17
N ARG A 57 -4.69 1.41 -10.86
CA ARG A 57 -3.48 1.72 -10.10
C ARG A 57 -3.79 2.80 -9.08
N ALA A 58 -3.40 2.56 -7.82
CA ALA A 58 -3.39 3.58 -6.81
C ALA A 58 -2.47 4.73 -7.25
N ARG A 59 -2.95 5.96 -7.06
CA ARG A 59 -2.27 7.18 -7.48
C ARG A 59 -2.48 8.26 -6.43
N MET A 60 -1.61 9.25 -6.45
CA MET A 60 -1.74 10.44 -5.63
C MET A 60 -2.20 11.60 -6.50
N GLY A 61 -3.17 12.36 -6.01
CA GLY A 61 -3.40 13.73 -6.46
C GLY A 61 -2.77 14.71 -5.48
N THR A 62 -3.37 15.88 -5.37
CA THR A 62 -3.02 16.90 -4.37
C THR A 62 -4.29 17.45 -3.74
N SER A 63 -4.31 17.63 -2.43
CA SER A 63 -5.36 18.36 -1.72
C SER A 63 -4.81 19.64 -1.09
N THR A 64 -5.57 20.73 -1.20
CA THR A 64 -5.29 21.97 -0.47
C THR A 64 -5.77 21.91 0.97
N SER A 65 -6.62 20.94 1.31
CA SER A 65 -7.15 20.74 2.66
C SER A 65 -6.39 19.65 3.42
N LYS A 66 -6.15 19.90 4.71
CA LYS A 66 -5.67 18.88 5.65
C LYS A 66 -6.79 17.99 6.19
N ASP A 67 -8.05 18.40 6.00
CA ASP A 67 -9.21 17.58 6.36
C ASP A 67 -9.55 16.62 5.22
N TYR A 68 -9.01 15.41 5.32
CA TYR A 68 -9.28 14.34 4.36
C TYR A 68 -10.75 13.88 4.39
N ARG A 69 -11.44 13.97 5.53
CA ARG A 69 -12.85 13.59 5.62
C ARG A 69 -13.70 14.59 4.84
N ALA A 70 -13.45 15.88 5.04
CA ALA A 70 -14.10 16.92 4.25
C ALA A 70 -13.79 16.76 2.76
N THR A 71 -12.54 16.46 2.39
CA THR A 71 -12.16 16.19 0.99
C THR A 71 -12.96 15.03 0.40
N PHE A 72 -13.07 13.92 1.12
CA PHE A 72 -13.82 12.74 0.68
C PHE A 72 -15.33 13.02 0.56
N PHE A 73 -15.94 13.62 1.58
CA PHE A 73 -17.38 13.87 1.62
C PHE A 73 -17.81 15.04 0.71
N LYS A 74 -16.92 15.96 0.36
CA LYS A 74 -17.18 16.95 -0.70
C LYS A 74 -17.43 16.26 -2.04
N LYS A 75 -16.68 15.20 -2.35
CA LYS A 75 -16.86 14.43 -3.59
C LYS A 75 -17.97 13.37 -3.47
N ASN A 76 -18.21 12.85 -2.26
CA ASN A 76 -19.18 11.78 -2.00
C ASN A 76 -20.16 12.15 -0.86
N PRO A 77 -20.99 13.19 -1.02
CA PRO A 77 -21.82 13.71 0.08
C PRO A 77 -22.84 12.68 0.60
N HIS A 78 -23.41 11.87 -0.30
CA HIS A 78 -24.41 10.85 0.01
C HIS A 78 -23.89 9.69 0.90
N LEU A 79 -22.57 9.59 1.10
CA LEU A 79 -21.92 8.59 1.96
C LEU A 79 -21.63 9.11 3.37
N LYS A 80 -21.91 10.39 3.66
CA LYS A 80 -21.72 10.96 4.99
C LYS A 80 -22.53 10.17 6.02
N GLY A 81 -21.89 9.82 7.13
CA GLY A 81 -22.51 8.99 8.17
C GLY A 81 -22.57 7.49 7.87
N LYS A 82 -22.36 7.04 6.63
CA LYS A 82 -22.46 5.63 6.21
C LYS A 82 -21.13 4.90 6.15
N VAL A 83 -20.04 5.64 5.94
CA VAL A 83 -18.69 5.09 5.79
C VAL A 83 -17.69 5.71 6.78
N VAL A 84 -16.59 4.99 7.01
CA VAL A 84 -15.35 5.51 7.60
C VAL A 84 -14.40 5.80 6.46
N VAL A 85 -13.83 7.01 6.43
CA VAL A 85 -12.84 7.39 5.41
C VAL A 85 -11.48 6.80 5.78
N HIS A 86 -10.90 6.07 4.86
CA HIS A 86 -9.60 5.41 4.98
C HIS A 86 -8.65 5.92 3.89
N HIS A 87 -7.34 5.86 4.17
CA HIS A 87 -6.30 6.21 3.21
C HIS A 87 -5.77 4.96 2.52
N ALA A 88 -5.84 4.88 1.19
CA ALA A 88 -5.33 3.74 0.42
C ALA A 88 -3.84 3.50 0.70
N VAL A 89 -3.01 4.56 0.59
CA VAL A 89 -1.68 4.64 1.20
C VAL A 89 -1.83 5.17 2.61
N GLU A 90 -1.49 4.38 3.63
CA GLU A 90 -1.65 4.78 5.04
C GLU A 90 -0.84 6.03 5.43
N GLN A 91 -1.40 6.88 6.31
CA GLN A 91 -0.71 8.07 6.86
C GLN A 91 0.65 7.77 7.50
N ASN A 92 0.84 6.55 8.01
CA ASN A 92 2.08 6.15 8.65
C ASN A 92 3.28 6.14 7.68
N VAL A 93 3.03 6.12 6.36
CA VAL A 93 4.05 6.26 5.33
C VAL A 93 4.83 7.57 5.46
N LEU A 94 4.18 8.68 5.86
CA LEU A 94 4.88 9.95 6.09
C LEU A 94 5.95 9.85 7.19
N LYS A 95 5.73 8.99 8.18
CA LYS A 95 6.66 8.76 9.30
C LYS A 95 7.72 7.73 8.93
N LYS A 96 7.31 6.62 8.32
CA LYS A 96 8.18 5.47 8.01
C LYS A 96 9.06 5.69 6.79
N PHE A 97 8.57 6.42 5.79
CA PHE A 97 9.26 6.66 4.52
C PHE A 97 9.29 8.16 4.22
N LYS A 98 10.10 8.88 5.01
CA LYS A 98 10.24 10.33 4.89
C LYS A 98 10.60 10.73 3.46
N GLY A 99 9.93 11.75 2.92
CA GLY A 99 10.17 12.28 1.58
C GLY A 99 9.53 11.48 0.43
N ARG A 100 8.84 10.36 0.68
CA ARG A 100 8.16 9.60 -0.40
C ARG A 100 6.86 10.23 -0.88
N PHE A 101 6.14 10.90 0.04
CA PHE A 101 4.90 11.60 -0.21
C PHE A 101 4.79 12.84 0.68
N THR A 102 3.98 13.80 0.26
CA THR A 102 3.66 15.00 1.03
C THR A 102 2.30 14.88 1.73
N PRO A 103 2.03 15.65 2.81
CA PRO A 103 0.71 15.68 3.44
C PRO A 103 -0.42 16.02 2.44
N SER A 104 -0.18 16.93 1.49
CA SER A 104 -1.15 17.28 0.45
C SER A 104 -1.52 16.08 -0.42
N GLN A 105 -0.52 15.27 -0.82
CA GLN A 105 -0.75 14.04 -1.58
C GLN A 105 -1.53 13.01 -0.75
N MET A 106 -1.20 12.87 0.54
CA MET A 106 -1.89 11.93 1.42
C MET A 106 -3.38 12.23 1.56
N HIS A 107 -3.79 13.50 1.56
CA HIS A 107 -5.18 13.90 1.70
C HIS A 107 -5.94 14.06 0.36
N SER A 108 -5.30 13.72 -0.76
CA SER A 108 -5.93 13.76 -2.09
C SER A 108 -7.07 12.75 -2.23
N ILE A 109 -8.13 13.09 -2.97
CA ILE A 109 -9.31 12.24 -3.14
C ILE A 109 -8.96 10.86 -3.72
N GLU A 110 -7.94 10.80 -4.58
CA GLU A 110 -7.41 9.59 -5.20
C GLU A 110 -6.84 8.60 -4.17
N ASN A 111 -6.37 9.09 -3.03
CA ASN A 111 -5.84 8.29 -1.94
C ASN A 111 -6.89 7.96 -0.87
N LEU A 112 -8.17 8.32 -1.05
CA LEU A 112 -9.21 8.10 -0.05
C LEU A 112 -10.19 7.00 -0.48
N ARG A 113 -10.61 6.19 0.48
CA ARG A 113 -11.58 5.09 0.33
C ARG A 113 -12.67 5.26 1.38
N GLY A 114 -13.93 4.99 1.03
CA GLY A 114 -15.00 4.91 2.03
C GLY A 114 -15.23 3.45 2.39
N ILE A 115 -15.04 3.09 3.65
CA ILE A 115 -15.27 1.73 4.14
C ILE A 115 -16.63 1.72 4.85
N PRO A 116 -17.60 0.89 4.42
CA PRO A 116 -18.90 0.79 5.08
C PRO A 116 -18.76 0.55 6.58
N LYS A 117 -19.54 1.28 7.38
CA LYS A 117 -19.62 1.06 8.83
C LYS A 117 -20.16 -0.33 9.16
N GLY A 118 -19.97 -0.77 10.40
CA GLY A 118 -20.42 -2.08 10.88
C GLY A 118 -19.36 -3.17 10.67
N LYS A 119 -19.80 -4.40 10.32
CA LYS A 119 -18.93 -5.59 10.27
C LYS A 119 -17.74 -5.43 9.31
N VAL A 120 -17.94 -4.74 8.18
CA VAL A 120 -16.86 -4.49 7.19
C VAL A 120 -15.74 -3.64 7.76
N ASN A 121 -16.06 -2.58 8.51
CA ASN A 121 -15.03 -1.74 9.15
C ASN A 121 -14.19 -2.52 10.17
N GLY A 122 -14.80 -3.38 11.00
CA GLY A 122 -14.06 -4.19 11.97
C GLY A 122 -13.14 -5.22 11.30
N ALA A 123 -13.70 -6.01 10.37
CA ALA A 123 -12.97 -7.11 9.74
C ALA A 123 -11.93 -6.62 8.71
N VAL A 124 -12.31 -5.68 7.83
CA VAL A 124 -11.47 -5.28 6.69
C VAL A 124 -10.51 -4.16 7.09
N HIS A 125 -10.99 -3.06 7.67
CA HIS A 125 -10.15 -1.90 7.97
C HIS A 125 -9.25 -2.12 9.19
N LEU A 126 -9.81 -2.50 10.34
CA LEU A 126 -9.06 -2.58 11.60
C LEU A 126 -8.20 -3.84 11.72
N SER A 127 -8.53 -4.92 11.00
CA SER A 127 -7.78 -6.18 11.02
C SER A 127 -6.98 -6.39 9.73
N GLU A 128 -7.63 -6.73 8.61
CA GLU A 128 -6.92 -7.26 7.45
C GLU A 128 -5.99 -6.23 6.80
N ILE A 129 -6.51 -5.03 6.46
CA ILE A 129 -5.71 -3.97 5.83
C ILE A 129 -4.55 -3.56 6.74
N ARG A 130 -4.81 -3.39 8.03
CA ARG A 130 -3.77 -2.98 8.99
C ARG A 130 -2.66 -4.03 9.14
N LYS A 131 -3.03 -5.33 9.21
CA LYS A 131 -2.07 -6.44 9.26
C LYS A 131 -1.25 -6.52 7.98
N ASP A 132 -1.86 -6.28 6.84
CA ASP A 132 -1.21 -6.31 5.53
C ASP A 132 -0.16 -5.18 5.40
N TRP A 133 -0.53 -3.94 5.72
CA TRP A 133 0.43 -2.82 5.76
C TRP A 133 1.57 -3.03 6.76
N ASN A 134 1.29 -3.60 7.93
CA ASN A 134 2.34 -3.96 8.90
C ASN A 134 3.35 -4.96 8.33
N LYS A 135 2.88 -5.99 7.61
CA LYS A 135 3.75 -6.94 6.92
C LYS A 135 4.58 -6.24 5.85
N PHE A 136 3.96 -5.37 5.04
CA PHE A 136 4.66 -4.60 4.03
C PHE A 136 5.77 -3.74 4.63
N TYR A 137 5.51 -3.01 5.71
CA TYR A 137 6.52 -2.19 6.40
C TYR A 137 7.68 -3.03 6.93
N LYS A 138 7.42 -4.21 7.47
CA LYS A 138 8.46 -5.11 7.99
C LYS A 138 9.33 -5.66 6.87
N ALA A 139 8.73 -6.01 5.74
CA ALA A 139 9.44 -6.60 4.60
C ALA A 139 10.18 -5.57 3.74
N ASN A 140 9.71 -4.31 3.71
CA ASN A 140 10.21 -3.27 2.82
C ASN A 140 10.62 -2.00 3.59
N PRO A 141 11.68 -2.04 4.43
CA PRO A 141 12.07 -0.91 5.27
C PRO A 141 12.48 0.34 4.48
N ASN A 142 12.84 0.20 3.20
CA ASN A 142 13.27 1.28 2.31
C ASN A 142 12.42 1.38 1.02
N ALA A 143 11.14 1.04 1.10
CA ALA A 143 10.23 1.04 -0.04
C ALA A 143 10.26 2.36 -0.83
N THR A 144 10.23 2.25 -2.15
CA THR A 144 10.05 3.38 -3.07
C THR A 144 8.59 3.84 -3.12
N SER A 145 8.34 5.07 -3.57
CA SER A 145 6.97 5.56 -3.76
C SER A 145 6.17 4.65 -4.69
N GLN A 146 6.80 4.10 -5.74
CA GLN A 146 6.18 3.15 -6.64
C GLN A 146 5.78 1.84 -5.94
N GLN A 147 6.67 1.26 -5.14
CA GLN A 147 6.36 0.03 -4.38
C GLN A 147 5.22 0.24 -3.37
N ILE A 148 5.13 1.43 -2.79
CA ILE A 148 4.04 1.80 -1.86
C ILE A 148 2.71 1.92 -2.62
N LEU A 149 2.71 2.55 -3.80
CA LEU A 149 1.51 2.64 -4.66
C LEU A 149 1.10 1.27 -5.22
N ASP A 150 2.08 0.44 -5.60
CA ASP A 150 1.81 -0.93 -6.03
C ASP A 150 1.16 -1.73 -4.90
N HIS A 151 1.66 -1.61 -3.65
CA HIS A 151 1.04 -2.26 -2.50
C HIS A 151 -0.38 -1.75 -2.23
N ALA A 152 -0.62 -0.43 -2.28
CA ALA A 152 -1.97 0.12 -2.15
C ALA A 152 -2.91 -0.41 -3.25
N THR A 153 -2.40 -0.57 -4.48
CA THR A 153 -3.15 -1.19 -5.59
C THR A 153 -3.52 -2.65 -5.27
N GLU A 154 -2.63 -3.41 -4.63
CA GLU A 154 -2.90 -4.79 -4.21
C GLU A 154 -3.94 -4.89 -3.10
N VAL A 155 -3.99 -3.89 -2.21
CA VAL A 155 -5.03 -3.78 -1.19
C VAL A 155 -6.37 -3.44 -1.85
N ASP A 156 -6.40 -2.45 -2.76
CA ASP A 156 -7.61 -2.11 -3.52
C ASP A 156 -8.15 -3.32 -4.30
N LEU A 157 -7.32 -4.03 -5.07
CA LEU A 157 -7.79 -5.20 -5.85
C LEU A 157 -8.33 -6.35 -4.99
N ARG A 158 -7.89 -6.46 -3.72
CA ARG A 158 -8.37 -7.51 -2.81
C ARG A 158 -9.65 -7.13 -2.09
N PHE A 159 -9.83 -5.85 -1.76
CA PHE A 159 -10.89 -5.40 -0.85
C PHE A 159 -11.81 -4.33 -1.43
N GLY A 160 -11.47 -3.77 -2.58
CA GLY A 160 -12.08 -2.57 -3.17
C GLY A 160 -13.54 -2.73 -3.55
N THR A 161 -13.96 -3.95 -3.87
CA THR A 161 -15.37 -4.30 -4.09
C THR A 161 -16.23 -4.15 -2.84
N ASN A 162 -15.62 -4.14 -1.65
CA ASN A 162 -16.28 -3.88 -0.36
C ASN A 162 -16.27 -2.41 0.05
N PHE A 163 -15.64 -1.53 -0.73
CA PHE A 163 -15.62 -0.09 -0.47
C PHE A 163 -16.83 0.61 -1.10
N ASN A 164 -17.12 1.81 -0.61
CA ASN A 164 -18.11 2.74 -1.15
C ASN A 164 -17.47 4.13 -1.33
N PRO A 165 -17.34 4.64 -2.56
CA PRO A 165 -17.59 3.94 -3.83
C PRO A 165 -16.65 2.74 -3.98
N LYS A 166 -17.08 1.75 -4.79
CA LYS A 166 -16.26 0.59 -5.12
C LYS A 166 -15.01 1.03 -5.87
N VAL A 167 -13.91 0.36 -5.59
CA VAL A 167 -12.65 0.49 -6.31
C VAL A 167 -12.30 -0.89 -6.87
N PRO A 168 -11.80 -1.00 -8.12
CA PRO A 168 -11.47 -2.30 -8.72
C PRO A 168 -10.47 -3.12 -7.90
#